data_AF-A0A0G8AUZ4-F1
#
_entry.id   AF-A0A0G8AUZ4-F1
#
_cell.length_a   1.000
_cell.length_b   1.000
_cell.length_c   1.000
_cell.angle_alpha   90.00
_cell.angle_beta   90.00
_cell.angle_gamma   90.00
#
_symmetry.space_group_name_H-M   'P 1'
#
loop_
_entity.id
_entity.type
_entity.pdbx_description
1 polymer ?
#
loop_
_entity_poly.entity_id
_entity_poly.type
_entity_poly.pdbx_seq_one_letter_code
_entity_poly.pdbx_strand_id
1 'polypeptide(L)'
;MKFLCISCDQPMALKSTHGPFDGSMSIVYECPTCSMQTAMLTNRAETQMVRSLGVKIGGRTAPEEPMETLRSNLASGQEVSPERPAPSTGGKCPFTGMVNDAIGAAESEPEKPVWTEGALARIEAIPGYIQPMVKRNVENFALEHGCFEIDEDVMDAVRGRLGI
;
A
#
# COMPACT_ATOMS: atom_id res chain seq x y z
N MET A 1 12.69 -8.23 4.39
CA MET A 1 12.70 -9.19 3.26
C MET A 1 13.81 -10.21 3.45
N LYS A 2 13.72 -11.39 2.82
CA LYS A 2 14.77 -12.43 2.78
C LYS A 2 15.23 -12.58 1.33
N PHE A 3 16.53 -12.72 1.10
CA PHE A 3 17.12 -12.89 -0.22
C PHE A 3 17.92 -14.20 -0.28
N LEU A 4 17.98 -14.83 -1.45
CA LEU A 4 18.74 -16.07 -1.71
C LEU A 4 19.88 -15.76 -2.69
N CYS A 5 21.10 -16.19 -2.39
CA CYS A 5 22.20 -16.16 -3.34
C CYS A 5 22.04 -17.32 -4.31
N ILE A 6 21.87 -17.04 -5.61
CA ILE A 6 21.67 -18.07 -6.64
C ILE A 6 22.92 -18.94 -6.81
N SER A 7 24.11 -18.34 -6.77
CA SER A 7 25.37 -19.07 -7.00
C SER A 7 25.71 -20.05 -5.88
N CYS A 8 25.26 -19.78 -4.64
CA CYS A 8 25.56 -20.60 -3.47
C CYS A 8 24.35 -21.37 -2.93
N ASP A 9 23.14 -21.09 -3.45
CA ASP A 9 21.87 -21.62 -2.97
C ASP A 9 21.66 -21.47 -1.46
N GLN A 10 22.00 -20.29 -0.91
CA GLN A 10 21.87 -20.00 0.52
C GLN A 10 21.25 -18.63 0.81
N PRO A 11 20.51 -18.50 1.94
CA PRO A 11 19.97 -17.21 2.35
C PRO A 11 21.07 -16.18 2.61
N MET A 12 20.89 -14.97 2.09
CA MET A 12 21.78 -13.85 2.34
C MET A 12 21.54 -13.30 3.76
N ALA A 13 22.62 -12.90 4.41
CA ALA A 13 22.59 -12.25 5.72
C ALA A 13 22.49 -10.74 5.56
N LEU A 14 21.83 -10.06 6.50
CA LEU A 14 21.88 -8.60 6.53
C LEU A 14 23.29 -8.15 6.91
N LYS A 15 23.86 -7.27 6.10
CA LYS A 15 25.17 -6.67 6.35
C LYS A 15 25.07 -5.30 7.03
N SER A 16 24.23 -4.42 6.50
CA SER A 16 24.14 -3.04 7.01
C SER A 16 22.86 -2.35 6.56
N THR A 17 22.40 -1.39 7.36
CA THR A 17 21.30 -0.48 7.03
C THR A 17 21.83 0.96 7.11
N HIS A 18 21.59 1.77 6.08
CA HIS A 18 22.01 3.17 6.04
C HIS A 18 20.83 4.10 5.77
N GLY A 19 20.87 5.29 6.37
CA GLY A 19 19.82 6.30 6.26
C GLY A 19 18.87 6.33 7.46
N PRO A 20 17.72 7.00 7.35
CA PRO A 20 17.19 7.58 6.12
C PRO A 20 17.94 8.85 5.67
N PHE A 21 18.27 8.94 4.39
CA PHE A 21 18.78 10.14 3.71
C PHE A 21 17.73 10.63 2.71
N ASP A 22 17.29 11.87 2.85
CA ASP A 22 16.12 12.41 2.13
C ASP A 22 14.86 11.51 2.25
N GLY A 23 14.70 10.88 3.42
CA GLY A 23 13.59 9.97 3.69
C GLY A 23 13.67 8.59 3.02
N SER A 24 14.66 8.34 2.15
CA SER A 24 14.95 7.00 1.61
C SER A 24 15.95 6.25 2.51
N MET A 25 15.90 4.93 2.56
CA MET A 25 16.82 4.11 3.37
C MET A 25 17.37 2.96 2.53
N SER A 26 18.64 2.62 2.71
CA SER A 26 19.28 1.51 2.01
C SER A 26 19.60 0.35 2.96
N ILE A 27 19.29 -0.87 2.53
CA ILE A 27 19.51 -2.10 3.29
C ILE A 27 20.36 -3.03 2.44
N VAL A 28 21.55 -3.38 2.91
CA VAL A 28 22.51 -4.23 2.21
C VAL A 28 22.48 -5.63 2.80
N TYR A 29 22.35 -6.61 1.91
CA TYR A 29 22.45 -8.03 2.21
C TYR A 29 23.71 -8.60 1.56
N GLU A 30 24.34 -9.57 2.20
CA GLU A 30 25.56 -10.24 1.75
C GLU A 30 25.42 -11.75 1.86
N CYS A 31 25.89 -12.46 0.83
CA CYS A 31 26.03 -13.91 0.89
C CYS A 31 27.23 -14.28 1.80
N PRO A 32 27.06 -15.12 2.82
CA PRO A 32 28.15 -15.50 3.72
C PRO A 32 29.25 -16.33 3.04
N THR A 33 28.96 -16.93 1.89
CA THR A 33 29.87 -17.86 1.19
C THR A 33 30.71 -17.17 0.11
N CYS A 34 30.07 -16.41 -0.79
CA CYS A 34 30.75 -15.78 -1.93
C CYS A 34 30.85 -14.25 -1.82
N SER A 35 30.38 -13.65 -0.72
CA SER A 35 30.39 -12.20 -0.47
C SER A 35 29.66 -11.34 -1.50
N MET A 36 28.84 -11.95 -2.38
CA MET A 36 27.96 -11.21 -3.29
C MET A 36 26.98 -10.36 -2.49
N GLN A 37 26.79 -9.11 -2.89
CA GLN A 37 25.95 -8.13 -2.20
C GLN A 37 24.77 -7.70 -3.06
N THR A 38 23.64 -7.46 -2.39
CA THR A 38 22.44 -6.87 -2.97
C THR A 38 21.94 -5.78 -2.02
N ALA A 39 21.58 -4.62 -2.56
CA ALA A 39 21.03 -3.52 -1.77
C ALA A 39 19.57 -3.25 -2.16
N MET A 40 18.71 -3.06 -1.16
CA MET A 40 17.35 -2.55 -1.33
C MET A 40 17.35 -1.08 -0.96
N LEU A 41 16.82 -0.22 -1.84
CA LEU A 41 16.57 1.19 -1.56
C LEU A 41 15.07 1.39 -1.37
N THR A 42 14.65 1.82 -0.18
CA THR A 42 13.23 2.05 0.14
C THR A 42 12.79 3.43 -0.33
N ASN A 43 11.53 3.53 -0.76
CA ASN A 43 10.92 4.81 -1.13
C ASN A 43 10.71 5.69 0.11
N ARG A 44 10.72 7.01 -0.08
CA ARG A 44 10.51 8.01 0.97
C ARG A 44 9.17 7.84 1.68
N ALA A 45 8.08 7.71 0.93
CA ALA A 45 6.73 7.59 1.51
C ALA A 45 6.59 6.31 2.36
N GLU A 46 7.09 5.18 1.85
CA GLU A 46 7.07 3.90 2.55
C GLU A 46 7.94 3.93 3.81
N THR A 47 9.15 4.49 3.73
CA THR A 47 10.07 4.58 4.86
C THR A 47 9.48 5.44 5.99
N GLN A 48 8.80 6.54 5.65
CA GLN A 48 8.14 7.39 6.65
C GLN A 48 6.98 6.66 7.35
N MET A 49 6.14 5.96 6.59
CA MET A 49 5.00 5.22 7.13
C MET A 49 5.44 4.08 8.06
N VAL A 50 6.41 3.26 7.66
CA VAL A 50 6.83 2.12 8.49
C VAL A 50 7.51 2.57 9.79
N ARG A 51 8.20 3.72 9.76
CA ARG A 51 8.78 4.32 10.97
C ARG A 51 7.74 4.87 11.93
N SER A 52 6.64 5.47 11.44
CA SER A 52 5.56 5.94 12.33
C SER A 52 4.85 4.77 13.01
N LEU A 53 4.84 3.59 12.39
CA LEU A 53 4.32 2.35 12.96
C LEU A 53 5.29 1.69 13.96
N GLY A 54 6.48 2.23 14.19
CA GLY A 54 7.46 1.71 15.16
C GLY A 54 8.09 0.36 14.76
N VAL A 55 7.91 -0.09 13.52
CA VAL A 55 8.42 -1.38 13.04
C VAL A 55 9.89 -1.25 12.68
N LYS A 56 10.74 -2.09 13.28
CA LYS A 56 12.17 -2.15 12.96
C LYS A 56 12.38 -2.76 11.57
N ILE A 57 12.92 -1.97 10.66
CA ILE A 57 13.29 -2.45 9.31
C ILE A 57 14.75 -2.91 9.33
N GLY A 58 15.01 -4.07 8.73
CA GLY A 58 16.36 -4.63 8.63
C GLY A 58 16.65 -5.71 9.66
N GLY A 59 15.69 -6.59 9.97
CA GLY A 59 15.95 -7.76 10.82
C GLY A 59 16.39 -7.41 12.25
N ARG A 60 16.48 -8.43 13.10
CA ARG A 60 16.95 -8.27 14.49
C ARG A 60 18.40 -8.71 14.55
N THR A 61 19.25 -7.90 15.16
CA THR A 61 20.65 -8.28 15.47
C THR A 61 20.78 -8.92 16.87
N ALA A 62 19.69 -9.02 17.64
CA ALA A 62 19.66 -9.62 18.98
C ALA A 62 18.29 -10.29 19.28
N PRO A 63 18.24 -11.31 20.17
CA PRO A 63 16.99 -11.96 20.60
C PRO A 63 16.08 -11.02 21.42
N GLU A 64 14.78 -11.36 21.54
CA GLU A 64 13.78 -10.61 22.30
C GLU A 64 14.17 -10.48 23.78
N GLU A 65 14.59 -9.29 24.20
CA GLU A 65 14.70 -8.95 25.62
C GLU A 65 13.30 -8.59 26.18
N PRO A 66 12.90 -9.11 27.36
CA PRO A 66 11.56 -8.84 27.91
C PRO A 66 11.32 -7.33 28.06
N MET A 67 10.20 -6.81 27.57
CA MET A 67 9.83 -5.39 27.69
C MET A 67 10.78 -4.42 26.93
N GLU A 68 11.44 -4.87 25.86
CA GLU A 68 12.31 -4.04 25.00
C GLU A 68 11.59 -2.78 24.49
N THR A 69 10.38 -2.93 23.96
CA THR A 69 9.55 -1.82 23.45
C THR A 69 9.28 -0.75 24.52
N LEU A 70 9.02 -1.18 25.75
CA LEU A 70 8.75 -0.26 26.86
C LEU A 70 10.03 0.46 27.30
N ARG A 71 11.17 -0.23 27.34
CA ARG A 71 12.46 0.43 27.61
C ARG A 71 12.86 1.43 26.53
N SER A 72 12.62 1.11 25.25
CA SER A 72 12.86 2.05 24.16
C SER A 72 11.99 3.31 24.30
N ASN A 73 10.71 3.16 24.66
CA ASN A 73 9.79 4.28 24.87
C ASN A 73 10.20 5.15 26.08
N LEU A 74 10.69 4.55 27.18
CA LEU A 74 11.21 5.31 28.32
C LEU A 74 12.54 6.04 27.99
N ALA A 75 13.41 5.45 27.17
CA ALA A 75 14.67 6.05 26.77
C ALA A 75 14.49 7.25 25.83
N SER A 76 13.39 7.28 25.05
CA SER A 76 13.01 8.40 24.19
C SER A 76 12.33 9.58 24.92
N GLY A 77 12.36 9.60 26.25
CA GLY A 77 12.12 10.76 27.13
C GLY A 77 11.30 11.92 26.53
N GLN A 78 9.98 11.75 26.44
CA GLN A 78 9.09 12.90 26.30
C GLN A 78 8.86 13.48 27.69
N GLU A 79 9.47 14.63 27.95
CA GLU A 79 9.26 15.42 29.16
C GLU A 79 7.82 15.93 29.16
N VAL A 80 6.91 15.22 29.82
CA VAL A 80 5.52 15.65 30.00
C VAL A 80 5.41 16.35 31.35
N SER A 81 5.39 17.68 31.30
CA SER A 81 4.96 18.53 32.42
C SER A 81 3.46 18.31 32.68
N PRO A 82 3.01 18.19 33.95
CA PRO A 82 1.65 17.79 34.24
C PRO A 82 0.73 19.00 34.32
N GLU A 83 -0.27 19.09 33.45
CA GLU A 83 -1.49 19.80 33.80
C GLU A 83 -2.71 19.08 33.22
N ARG A 84 -3.59 18.61 34.12
CA ARG A 84 -4.94 18.12 33.80
C ARG A 84 -5.86 19.31 33.57
N PRO A 85 -6.90 19.16 32.73
CA PRO A 85 -8.21 18.95 33.35
C PRO A 85 -9.13 17.92 32.64
N ALA A 86 -9.95 17.30 33.52
CA ALA A 86 -11.28 16.68 33.46
C ALA A 86 -11.94 16.10 32.16
N PRO A 87 -12.81 15.07 32.32
CA PRO A 87 -13.43 14.34 31.21
C PRO A 87 -14.77 14.96 30.76
N SER A 88 -15.02 14.97 29.44
CA SER A 88 -16.36 15.12 28.88
C SER A 88 -16.77 13.85 28.12
N THR A 89 -17.81 13.24 28.65
CA THR A 89 -18.71 12.28 28.01
C THR A 89 -19.26 12.79 26.69
N GLY A 90 -19.43 11.89 25.72
CA GLY A 90 -20.43 12.07 24.66
C GLY A 90 -19.89 11.76 23.28
N GLY A 91 -19.90 10.48 22.91
CA GLY A 91 -19.76 10.09 21.52
C GLY A 91 -20.94 10.61 20.70
N LYS A 92 -20.69 11.64 19.88
CA LYS A 92 -21.33 11.82 18.58
C LYS A 92 -20.51 12.84 17.78
N CYS A 93 -19.72 12.37 16.82
CA CYS A 93 -18.99 13.24 15.91
C CYS A 93 -20.00 14.03 15.05
N PRO A 94 -19.95 15.38 15.02
CA PRO A 94 -20.97 16.23 14.39
C PRO A 94 -20.89 16.27 12.85
N PHE A 95 -20.00 15.48 12.23
CA PHE A 95 -19.77 15.50 10.78
C PHE A 95 -20.51 14.39 10.00
N THR A 96 -21.17 13.43 10.67
CA THR A 96 -21.83 12.30 9.99
C THR A 96 -23.28 12.59 9.55
N GLY A 97 -23.86 13.73 9.95
CA GLY A 97 -25.26 14.07 9.63
C GLY A 97 -25.47 14.70 8.24
N MET A 98 -24.46 15.33 7.66
CA MET A 98 -24.66 16.20 6.48
C MET A 98 -24.37 15.52 5.14
N VAL A 99 -23.84 14.29 5.14
CA VAL A 99 -23.55 13.53 3.90
C VAL A 99 -24.69 12.62 3.46
N ASN A 100 -25.75 12.47 4.26
CA ASN A 100 -26.87 11.59 3.93
C ASN A 100 -27.98 12.30 3.13
N ASP A 101 -28.09 13.62 3.22
CA ASP A 101 -29.11 14.41 2.50
C ASP A 101 -28.69 14.86 1.09
N ALA A 102 -27.42 14.70 0.72
CA ALA A 102 -26.90 15.07 -0.61
C ALA A 102 -27.01 13.94 -1.66
N ILE A 103 -27.46 12.74 -1.29
CA ILE A 103 -27.60 11.58 -2.18
C ILE A 103 -29.06 11.37 -2.63
N GLY A 104 -29.92 12.37 -2.39
CA GLY A 104 -31.35 12.36 -2.69
C GLY A 104 -31.76 13.27 -3.86
N ALA A 105 -30.85 13.53 -4.81
CA ALA A 105 -31.19 14.23 -6.04
C ALA A 105 -31.29 13.20 -7.18
N ALA A 106 -32.41 13.23 -7.88
CA ALA A 106 -32.73 12.37 -9.01
C ALA A 106 -31.62 12.40 -10.08
N GLU A 107 -30.83 11.34 -10.16
CA GLU A 107 -29.91 11.08 -11.26
C GLU A 107 -30.51 9.91 -12.05
N SER A 108 -30.88 10.19 -13.31
CA SER A 108 -31.13 9.18 -14.32
C SER A 108 -30.08 8.08 -14.21
N GLU A 109 -30.50 6.82 -14.06
CA GLU A 109 -29.57 5.68 -14.13
C GLU A 109 -28.72 5.88 -15.40
N PRO A 110 -27.39 6.09 -15.28
CA PRO A 110 -26.56 6.08 -16.47
C PRO A 110 -26.69 4.68 -17.06
N GLU A 111 -27.13 4.61 -18.32
CA GLU A 111 -27.20 3.34 -19.04
C GLU A 111 -25.85 2.66 -18.91
N LYS A 112 -25.82 1.53 -18.18
CA LYS A 112 -24.59 0.79 -17.96
C LYS A 112 -24.08 0.35 -19.32
N PRO A 113 -22.80 0.61 -19.63
CA PRO A 113 -22.25 0.25 -20.93
C PRO A 113 -22.37 -1.26 -21.17
N VAL A 114 -22.74 -1.65 -22.37
CA VAL A 114 -22.95 -3.04 -22.76
C VAL A 114 -21.59 -3.67 -23.05
N TRP A 115 -21.31 -4.81 -22.44
CA TRP A 115 -20.08 -5.56 -22.69
C TRP A 115 -20.25 -6.49 -23.88
N THR A 116 -19.30 -6.42 -24.82
CA THR A 116 -19.21 -7.38 -25.92
C THR A 116 -18.71 -8.74 -25.43
N GLU A 117 -18.99 -9.80 -26.21
CA GLU A 117 -18.51 -11.16 -25.92
C GLU A 117 -16.97 -11.22 -25.89
N GLY A 118 -16.29 -10.51 -26.81
CA GLY A 118 -14.83 -10.41 -26.85
C GLY A 118 -14.23 -9.75 -25.61
N ALA A 119 -14.85 -8.67 -25.11
CA ALA A 119 -14.41 -8.01 -23.89
C ALA A 119 -14.62 -8.87 -22.63
N LEU A 120 -15.74 -9.61 -22.55
CA LEU A 120 -16.01 -10.54 -21.45
C LEU A 120 -15.01 -11.69 -21.41
N ALA A 121 -14.68 -12.29 -22.55
CA ALA A 121 -13.67 -13.36 -22.63
C ALA A 121 -12.31 -12.89 -22.10
N ARG A 122 -11.92 -11.64 -22.38
CA ARG A 122 -10.68 -11.04 -21.84
C ARG A 122 -10.74 -10.86 -20.32
N ILE A 123 -11.90 -10.53 -19.75
CA ILE A 123 -12.08 -10.44 -18.28
C ILE A 123 -12.00 -11.81 -17.63
N GLU A 124 -12.55 -12.85 -18.25
CA GLU A 124 -12.50 -14.22 -17.72
C GLU A 124 -11.06 -14.78 -17.65
N ALA A 125 -10.16 -14.32 -18.53
CA ALA A 125 -8.75 -14.67 -18.48
C ALA A 125 -8.00 -14.07 -17.27
N ILE A 126 -8.57 -13.05 -16.61
CA ILE A 126 -7.98 -12.38 -15.44
C ILE A 126 -8.33 -13.18 -14.17
N PRO A 127 -7.39 -13.33 -13.20
CA PRO A 127 -7.70 -13.96 -11.92
C PRO A 127 -8.94 -13.35 -11.22
N GLY A 128 -9.83 -14.22 -10.73
CA GLY A 128 -11.17 -13.84 -10.26
C GLY A 128 -11.23 -12.74 -9.19
N TYR A 129 -10.20 -12.62 -8.34
CA TYR A 129 -10.15 -11.58 -7.32
C TYR A 129 -9.89 -10.17 -7.89
N ILE A 130 -9.32 -10.07 -9.10
CA ILE A 130 -9.00 -8.81 -9.77
C ILE A 130 -10.14 -8.39 -10.72
N GLN A 131 -10.90 -9.35 -11.27
CA GLN A 131 -12.03 -9.10 -12.18
C GLN A 131 -12.99 -7.97 -11.74
N PRO A 132 -13.49 -7.91 -10.48
CA PRO A 132 -14.43 -6.84 -10.09
C PRO A 132 -13.79 -5.45 -10.08
N MET A 133 -12.47 -5.36 -9.83
CA MET A 133 -11.75 -4.10 -9.91
C MET A 133 -11.57 -3.65 -11.37
N VAL A 134 -11.22 -4.58 -12.26
CA VAL A 134 -11.03 -4.29 -13.70
C VAL A 134 -12.35 -3.86 -14.34
N LYS A 135 -13.44 -4.59 -14.10
CA LYS A 135 -14.77 -4.24 -14.65
C LYS A 135 -15.16 -2.81 -14.30
N ARG A 136 -15.02 -2.42 -13.02
CA ARG A 136 -15.32 -1.05 -12.57
C ARG A 136 -14.47 0.00 -13.26
N ASN A 137 -13.16 -0.26 -13.43
CA ASN A 137 -12.27 0.69 -14.09
C ASN A 137 -12.62 0.88 -15.57
N VAL A 138 -12.96 -0.21 -16.26
CA VAL A 138 -13.36 -0.16 -17.67
C VAL A 138 -14.71 0.52 -17.85
N GLU A 139 -15.69 0.22 -16.99
CA GLU A 139 -17.00 0.90 -17.00
C GLU A 139 -16.85 2.40 -16.75
N ASN A 140 -16.04 2.80 -15.76
CA ASN A 140 -15.76 4.21 -15.49
C ASN A 140 -15.07 4.87 -16.69
N PHE A 141 -14.11 4.20 -17.31
CA PHE A 141 -13.44 4.71 -18.51
C PHE A 141 -14.43 4.90 -19.66
N ALA A 142 -15.30 3.93 -19.89
CA ALA A 142 -16.32 3.99 -20.93
C ALA A 142 -17.29 5.18 -20.70
N LEU A 143 -17.74 5.38 -19.45
CA LEU A 143 -18.56 6.52 -19.06
C LEU A 143 -17.84 7.87 -19.25
N GLU A 144 -16.56 7.97 -18.86
CA GLU A 144 -15.74 9.17 -19.06
C GLU A 144 -15.57 9.53 -20.55
N HIS A 145 -15.53 8.53 -21.44
CA HIS A 145 -15.31 8.72 -22.88
C HIS A 145 -16.61 8.70 -23.69
N GLY A 146 -17.78 8.56 -23.04
CA GLY A 146 -19.09 8.48 -23.71
C GLY A 146 -19.27 7.21 -24.54
N CYS A 147 -18.54 6.14 -24.23
CA CYS A 147 -18.66 4.83 -24.88
C CYS A 147 -19.76 4.02 -24.18
N PHE A 148 -20.84 3.71 -24.89
CA PHE A 148 -21.95 2.89 -24.38
C PHE A 148 -21.76 1.39 -24.68
N GLU A 149 -20.72 1.04 -25.43
CA GLU A 149 -20.33 -0.33 -25.75
C GLU A 149 -18.86 -0.53 -25.36
N ILE A 150 -18.59 -1.59 -24.59
CA ILE A 150 -17.24 -1.99 -24.18
C ILE A 150 -16.81 -3.13 -25.10
N ASP A 151 -16.04 -2.76 -26.12
CA ASP A 151 -15.41 -3.65 -27.08
C ASP A 151 -13.93 -3.91 -26.73
N GLU A 152 -13.25 -4.61 -27.62
CA GLU A 152 -11.82 -4.93 -27.48
C GLU A 152 -10.93 -3.69 -27.57
N ASP A 153 -11.32 -2.68 -28.36
CA ASP A 153 -10.58 -1.45 -28.55
C ASP A 153 -10.63 -0.56 -27.29
N VAL A 154 -11.79 -0.49 -26.62
CA VAL A 154 -11.95 0.16 -25.32
C VAL A 154 -11.09 -0.53 -24.26
N MET A 155 -11.05 -1.87 -24.27
CA MET A 155 -10.19 -2.64 -23.37
C MET A 155 -8.70 -2.35 -23.60
N ASP A 156 -8.27 -2.20 -24.85
CA ASP A 156 -6.88 -1.88 -25.20
C ASP A 156 -6.51 -0.43 -24.86
N ALA A 157 -7.43 0.52 -25.04
CA ALA A 157 -7.26 1.90 -24.61
C ALA A 157 -7.08 2.02 -23.08
N VAL A 158 -7.84 1.23 -22.30
CA VAL A 158 -7.71 1.17 -20.83
C VAL A 158 -6.33 0.64 -20.42
N ARG A 159 -5.81 -0.39 -21.11
CA ARG A 159 -4.46 -0.93 -20.85
C ARG A 159 -3.37 0.09 -21.15
N GLY A 160 -3.48 0.79 -22.28
CA GLY A 160 -2.57 1.88 -22.65
C GLY A 160 -2.52 3.01 -21.61
N ARG A 161 -3.66 3.37 -21.01
CA ARG A 161 -3.72 4.37 -19.91
C ARG A 161 -3.09 3.88 -18.61
N LEU A 162 -3.19 2.58 -18.32
CA LEU A 162 -2.64 1.96 -17.11
C LEU A 162 -1.15 1.58 -17.24
N GLY A 163 -0.58 1.64 -18.45
CA GLY A 163 0.83 1.34 -18.70
C GLY A 163 1.19 -0.14 -18.55
N ILE A 164 0.23 -1.03 -18.83
CA ILE A 164 0.32 -2.51 -18.71
C ILE A 164 0.02 -3.23 -20.02
#